data_AF-A0AAD5VWW4-F1
#
_entry.id   AF-A0AAD5VWW4-F1
#
_cell.length_a   1.000
_cell.length_b   1.000
_cell.length_c   1.000
_cell.angle_alpha   90.00
_cell.angle_beta   90.00
_cell.angle_gamma   90.00
#
_symmetry.space_group_name_H-M   'P 1'
#
loop_
_entity.id
_entity.type
_entity.pdbx_description
1 polymer ?
#
loop_
_entity_poly.entity_id
_entity_poly.type
_entity_poly.pdbx_seq_one_letter_code
_entity_poly.pdbx_strand_id
1 'polypeptide(L)'
;MSSLLPLVRLVIFGIVSLFALIVMAMSAHILSLTHGVQGGSANFGGLGVAVGVLTLITLPPMIVIGRIRSGAMPTFIVVELGWIGFLWVLWLASAGTTASINGTGGNCASSNHLASTVCGEVNAIEAFGFLNWLMLMAYWLVLLVFSIRGLQSGNSNIWTTSVDEAHGSSNFAHDKSNVLHQPNYASQYPPMNATHHA
;
A
#
# COMPACT_ATOMS: atom_id res chain seq x y z
N MET A 1 -16.74 9.70 -16.50
CA MET A 1 -15.89 9.92 -15.30
C MET A 1 -15.06 8.67 -15.05
N SER A 2 -14.25 8.29 -16.05
CA SER A 2 -14.01 6.90 -16.46
C SER A 2 -12.58 6.40 -16.18
N SER A 3 -11.83 7.11 -15.35
CA SER A 3 -10.42 6.77 -15.06
C SER A 3 -9.99 7.17 -13.65
N LEU A 4 -10.93 7.57 -12.78
CA LEU A 4 -10.60 8.18 -11.49
C LEU A 4 -9.97 7.20 -10.50
N LEU A 5 -10.47 5.96 -10.38
CA LEU A 5 -9.94 4.97 -9.43
C LEU A 5 -8.48 4.55 -9.73
N PRO A 6 -8.12 4.11 -10.96
CA PRO A 6 -6.73 3.76 -11.27
C PRO A 6 -5.79 4.97 -11.26
N LEU A 7 -6.30 6.16 -11.63
CA LEU A 7 -5.52 7.41 -11.55
C LEU A 7 -5.26 7.81 -10.10
N VAL A 8 -6.27 7.75 -9.23
CA VAL A 8 -6.14 8.01 -7.79
C VAL A 8 -5.16 7.03 -7.15
N ARG A 9 -5.24 5.74 -7.50
CA ARG A 9 -4.27 4.72 -7.05
C ARG A 9 -2.83 5.08 -7.45
N LEU A 10 -2.61 5.43 -8.71
CA LEU A 10 -1.29 5.81 -9.22
C LEU A 10 -0.75 7.06 -8.53
N VAL A 11 -1.60 8.07 -8.33
CA VAL A 11 -1.24 9.33 -7.67
C VAL A 11 -0.90 9.07 -6.20
N ILE A 12 -1.74 8.34 -5.45
CA ILE A 12 -1.52 8.06 -4.03
C ILE A 12 -0.25 7.22 -3.85
N PHE A 13 -0.07 6.14 -4.60
CA PHE A 13 1.12 5.30 -4.45
C PHE A 13 2.40 6.03 -4.88
N GLY A 14 2.32 6.90 -5.90
CA GLY A 14 3.42 7.76 -6.31
C GLY A 14 3.83 8.77 -5.22
N ILE A 15 2.86 9.48 -4.65
CA ILE A 15 3.09 10.45 -3.58
C ILE A 15 3.64 9.76 -2.33
N VAL A 16 3.04 8.64 -1.90
CA VAL A 16 3.50 7.88 -0.73
C VAL A 16 4.91 7.34 -0.94
N SER A 17 5.26 6.88 -2.15
CA SER A 17 6.62 6.44 -2.49
C SER A 17 7.64 7.58 -2.40
N LEU A 18 7.29 8.76 -2.89
CA LEU A 18 8.15 9.95 -2.81
C LEU A 18 8.36 10.39 -1.37
N PHE A 19 7.30 10.46 -0.57
CA PHE A 19 7.39 10.78 0.85
C PHE A 19 8.14 9.70 1.64
N ALA A 20 8.00 8.42 1.27
CA ALA A 20 8.77 7.33 1.85
C ALA A 20 10.28 7.48 1.62
N LEU A 21 10.68 7.90 0.42
CA LEU A 21 12.09 8.17 0.10
C LEU A 21 12.63 9.33 0.95
N ILE A 22 11.87 10.42 1.09
CA ILE A 22 12.26 11.56 1.92
C ILE A 22 12.45 11.12 3.37
N VAL A 23 11.46 10.43 3.95
CA VAL A 23 11.53 9.95 5.34
C VAL A 23 12.69 8.99 5.55
N MET A 24 12.94 8.07 4.61
CA MET A 24 14.09 7.16 4.66
C MET A 24 15.41 7.93 4.65
N ALA A 25 15.57 8.92 3.77
CA ALA A 25 16.79 9.72 3.66
C ALA A 25 17.07 10.51 4.94
N MET A 26 16.04 11.16 5.52
CA MET A 26 16.19 11.91 6.77
C MET A 26 16.45 10.98 7.97
N SER A 27 15.76 9.83 8.03
CA SER A 27 16.00 8.84 9.09
C SER A 27 17.42 8.28 9.04
N ALA A 28 17.96 8.03 7.84
CA ALA A 28 19.33 7.57 7.66
C ALA A 28 20.36 8.65 8.05
N HIS A 29 20.07 9.93 7.75
CA HIS A 29 20.92 11.05 8.17
C HIS A 29 21.01 11.13 9.70
N ILE A 30 19.86 11.10 10.39
CA ILE A 30 19.80 11.12 11.86
C ILE A 30 20.51 9.89 12.47
N LEU A 31 20.33 8.72 11.85
CA LEU A 31 21.00 7.50 12.31
C LEU A 31 22.53 7.63 12.19
N SER A 32 23.02 8.20 11.08
CA SER A 32 24.46 8.44 10.85
C SER A 32 25.09 9.35 11.92
N LEU A 33 24.36 10.39 12.35
CA LEU A 33 24.77 11.30 13.42
C LEU A 33 24.75 10.64 14.81
N THR A 34 23.95 9.58 14.98
CA THR A 34 23.69 8.96 16.29
C THR A 34 24.48 7.66 16.54
N HIS A 35 25.39 7.27 15.63
CA HIS A 35 26.23 6.06 15.76
C HIS A 35 27.06 5.96 17.06
N GLY A 36 27.15 7.02 17.88
CA GLY A 36 27.87 7.05 19.16
C GLY A 36 27.00 7.01 20.43
N VAL A 37 25.67 7.11 20.36
CA VAL A 37 24.81 7.19 21.56
C VAL A 37 23.92 5.94 21.66
N GLN A 38 24.44 4.92 22.35
CA GLN A 38 23.69 3.71 22.69
C GLN A 38 22.45 4.05 23.53
N GLY A 39 21.25 3.77 22.99
CA GLY A 39 20.10 3.42 23.85
C GLY A 39 18.72 3.92 23.39
N GLY A 40 18.60 5.10 22.81
CA GLY A 40 17.27 5.74 22.59
C GLY A 40 16.88 5.95 21.13
N SER A 41 17.78 6.55 20.35
CA SER A 41 17.43 7.11 19.03
C SER A 41 17.51 6.12 17.86
N ALA A 42 18.10 4.95 18.07
CA ALA A 42 18.24 3.95 17.00
C ALA A 42 16.91 3.29 16.63
N ASN A 43 15.95 3.23 17.56
CA ASN A 43 14.72 2.45 17.37
C ASN A 43 13.73 3.15 16.42
N PHE A 44 13.52 4.47 16.57
CA PHE A 44 12.60 5.21 15.70
C PHE A 44 13.17 5.38 14.28
N GLY A 45 14.47 5.71 14.18
CA GLY A 45 15.16 5.85 12.91
C GLY A 45 15.22 4.53 12.14
N GLY A 46 15.50 3.42 12.84
CA GLY A 46 15.49 2.09 12.24
C GLY A 46 14.11 1.68 11.72
N LEU A 47 13.04 1.98 12.46
CA LEU A 47 11.68 1.68 12.03
C LEU A 47 11.28 2.54 10.82
N GLY A 48 11.58 3.83 10.81
CA GLY A 48 11.32 4.72 9.67
C GLY A 48 12.06 4.29 8.40
N VAL A 49 13.33 3.88 8.52
CA VAL A 49 14.10 3.33 7.39
C VAL A 49 13.49 2.01 6.90
N ALA A 50 13.19 1.07 7.80
CA ALA A 50 12.61 -0.22 7.43
C ALA A 50 11.27 -0.06 6.71
N VAL A 51 10.38 0.80 7.23
CA VAL A 51 9.07 1.09 6.62
C VAL A 51 9.22 1.81 5.29
N GLY A 52 10.16 2.76 5.18
CA GLY A 52 10.48 3.44 3.92
C GLY A 52 10.99 2.49 2.83
N VAL A 53 11.95 1.62 3.17
CA VAL A 53 12.48 0.59 2.25
C VAL A 53 11.40 -0.40 1.83
N LEU A 54 10.60 -0.89 2.78
CA LEU A 54 9.50 -1.82 2.51
C LEU A 54 8.45 -1.17 1.59
N THR A 55 8.17 0.11 1.76
CA THR A 55 7.28 0.88 0.87
C THR A 55 7.87 1.01 -0.54
N LEU A 56 9.16 1.33 -0.66
CA LEU A 56 9.87 1.46 -1.95
C LEU A 56 10.05 0.14 -2.69
N ILE A 57 10.18 -0.97 -1.98
CA ILE A 57 10.31 -2.29 -2.60
C ILE A 57 8.95 -2.84 -3.01
N THR A 58 7.86 -2.49 -2.31
CA THR A 58 6.57 -3.15 -2.55
C THR A 58 5.61 -2.33 -3.40
N LEU A 59 5.51 -1.01 -3.21
CA LEU A 59 4.56 -0.18 -3.98
C LEU A 59 4.95 -0.03 -5.46
N PRO A 60 6.21 0.28 -5.83
CA PRO A 60 6.58 0.45 -7.24
C PRO A 60 6.39 -0.81 -8.09
N PRO A 61 6.79 -2.03 -7.64
CA PRO A 61 6.49 -3.25 -8.38
C PRO A 61 4.98 -3.50 -8.52
N MET A 62 4.18 -3.16 -7.51
CA MET A 62 2.72 -3.31 -7.59
C MET A 62 2.11 -2.39 -8.65
N ILE A 63 2.66 -1.18 -8.83
CA ILE A 63 2.28 -0.27 -9.94
C ILE A 63 2.72 -0.86 -11.28
N VAL A 64 3.98 -1.29 -11.40
CA VAL A 64 4.54 -1.79 -12.67
C VAL A 64 3.81 -3.05 -13.13
N ILE A 65 3.56 -4.01 -12.25
CA ILE A 65 2.84 -5.24 -12.57
C ILE A 65 1.39 -4.92 -12.95
N GLY A 66 0.73 -4.00 -12.23
CA GLY A 66 -0.62 -3.56 -12.58
C GLY A 66 -0.71 -2.92 -13.97
N ARG A 67 0.35 -2.29 -14.46
CA ARG A 67 0.41 -1.67 -15.79
C ARG A 67 0.75 -2.65 -16.92
N ILE A 68 1.53 -3.69 -16.63
CA ILE A 68 2.01 -4.65 -17.64
C ILE A 68 1.04 -5.84 -17.79
N ARG A 69 0.37 -6.28 -16.70
CA ARG A 69 -0.49 -7.47 -16.73
C ARG A 69 -1.73 -7.32 -15.85
N SER A 70 -2.84 -6.92 -16.46
CA SER A 70 -4.18 -7.05 -15.88
C SER A 70 -4.50 -8.55 -15.72
N GLY A 71 -4.79 -9.00 -14.49
CA GLY A 71 -5.10 -10.41 -14.18
C GLY A 71 -4.01 -11.20 -13.44
N ALA A 72 -2.94 -10.56 -12.96
CA ALA A 72 -1.97 -11.20 -12.07
C ALA A 72 -2.43 -11.11 -10.60
N MET A 73 -2.22 -12.17 -9.80
CA MET A 73 -2.50 -12.26 -8.35
C MET A 73 -2.28 -10.97 -7.51
N PRO A 74 -1.22 -10.16 -7.69
CA PRO A 74 -1.04 -8.91 -6.94
C PRO A 74 -2.06 -7.81 -7.25
N THR A 75 -2.90 -7.96 -8.28
CA THR A 75 -3.99 -7.02 -8.60
C THR A 75 -5.31 -7.36 -7.89
N PHE A 76 -5.36 -8.44 -7.11
CA PHE A 76 -6.56 -8.81 -6.35
C PHE A 76 -6.82 -7.84 -5.21
N ILE A 77 -8.09 -7.42 -5.08
CA ILE A 77 -8.54 -6.49 -4.05
C ILE A 77 -8.18 -7.00 -2.65
N VAL A 78 -8.26 -8.31 -2.39
CA VAL A 78 -7.88 -8.90 -1.08
C VAL A 78 -6.40 -8.64 -0.75
N VAL A 79 -5.51 -8.88 -1.71
CA VAL A 79 -4.06 -8.73 -1.51
C VAL A 79 -3.72 -7.27 -1.32
N GLU A 80 -4.31 -6.39 -2.13
CA GLU A 80 -4.13 -4.95 -2.03
C GLU A 80 -4.63 -4.40 -0.69
N LEU A 81 -5.81 -4.84 -0.24
CA LEU A 81 -6.42 -4.40 1.01
C LEU A 81 -5.64 -4.93 2.23
N GLY A 82 -5.12 -6.15 2.17
CA GLY A 82 -4.24 -6.72 3.19
C GLY A 82 -2.90 -5.99 3.27
N TRP A 83 -2.25 -5.74 2.14
CA TRP A 83 -0.93 -5.11 2.11
C TRP A 83 -0.96 -3.63 2.51
N ILE A 84 -1.94 -2.87 2.01
CA ILE A 84 -2.14 -1.47 2.40
C ILE A 84 -2.58 -1.38 3.86
N GLY A 85 -3.40 -2.35 4.29
CA GLY A 85 -3.76 -2.60 5.68
C GLY A 85 -2.59 -2.98 6.59
N PHE A 86 -1.44 -3.38 6.05
CA PHE A 86 -0.22 -3.59 6.82
C PHE A 86 0.65 -2.32 6.82
N LEU A 87 0.82 -1.70 5.64
CA LEU A 87 1.59 -0.47 5.47
C LEU A 87 1.05 0.70 6.32
N TRP A 88 -0.26 0.90 6.41
CA TRP A 88 -0.81 2.00 7.22
C TRP A 88 -0.47 1.85 8.71
N VAL A 89 -0.51 0.65 9.30
CA VAL A 89 -0.14 0.42 10.71
C VAL A 89 1.35 0.70 10.93
N LEU A 90 2.20 0.28 9.99
CA LEU A 90 3.62 0.53 10.06
C LEU A 90 3.96 2.03 10.01
N TRP A 91 3.29 2.78 9.13
CA TRP A 91 3.44 4.24 9.08
C TRP A 91 2.94 4.92 10.36
N LEU A 92 1.84 4.44 10.95
CA LEU A 92 1.34 4.93 12.24
C LEU A 92 2.33 4.65 13.38
N ALA A 93 2.90 3.45 13.43
CA ALA A 93 3.88 3.07 14.43
C ALA A 93 5.17 3.91 14.30
N SER A 94 5.62 4.16 13.06
CA SER A 94 6.77 5.03 12.79
C SER A 94 6.51 6.47 13.23
N ALA A 95 5.34 7.03 12.92
CA ALA A 95 4.97 8.37 13.33
C ALA A 95 4.83 8.47 14.86
N GLY A 96 4.15 7.51 15.49
CA GLY A 96 3.94 7.48 16.94
C GLY A 96 5.23 7.33 17.76
N THR A 97 6.19 6.54 17.27
CA THR A 97 7.51 6.43 17.90
C THR A 97 8.36 7.68 17.72
N THR A 98 8.14 8.44 16.65
CA THR A 98 8.79 9.75 16.45
C THR A 98 8.17 10.82 17.36
N ALA A 99 6.83 10.84 17.45
CA ALA A 99 6.07 11.75 18.28
C ALA A 99 6.35 11.58 19.78
N SER A 100 6.59 10.35 20.25
CA SER A 100 6.90 10.09 21.66
C SER A 100 8.21 10.73 22.10
N ILE A 101 9.19 10.86 21.19
CA ILE A 101 10.49 11.49 21.44
C ILE A 101 10.36 13.01 21.44
N ASN A 102 9.50 13.54 20.57
CA ASN A 102 9.19 14.97 20.51
C ASN A 102 8.41 15.43 21.77
N GLY A 103 7.40 14.66 22.17
CA GLY A 103 6.49 14.99 23.29
C GLY A 103 7.08 14.80 24.69
N THR A 104 8.15 14.01 24.87
CA THR A 104 8.78 13.75 26.18
C THR A 104 9.89 14.74 26.54
N GLY A 105 10.05 15.83 25.79
CA GLY A 105 11.05 16.85 26.11
C GLY A 105 12.45 16.47 25.64
N GLY A 106 12.57 15.87 24.45
CA GLY A 106 13.86 15.84 23.73
C GLY A 106 14.46 17.24 23.71
N ASN A 107 15.77 17.35 23.93
CA ASN A 107 16.53 18.59 24.23
C ASN A 107 16.52 19.69 23.12
N CYS A 108 15.42 19.89 22.40
CA CYS A 108 15.19 20.96 21.44
C CYS A 108 15.17 22.37 22.07
N ALA A 109 15.19 22.46 23.41
CA ALA A 109 15.36 23.71 24.15
C ALA A 109 16.83 24.14 24.29
N SER A 110 17.80 23.31 23.86
CA SER A 110 19.22 23.66 23.92
C SER A 110 19.57 24.71 22.85
N SER A 111 20.31 25.76 23.24
CA SER A 111 20.81 26.83 22.36
C SER A 111 21.89 26.39 21.36
N ASN A 112 22.08 25.09 21.17
CA ASN A 112 23.01 24.53 20.20
C ASN A 112 22.37 24.48 18.81
N HIS A 113 23.03 25.07 17.82
CA HIS A 113 22.55 25.14 16.44
C HIS A 113 22.28 23.74 15.83
N LEU A 114 23.06 22.72 16.26
CA LEU A 114 22.89 21.33 15.82
C LEU A 114 21.61 20.69 16.37
N ALA A 115 21.25 20.98 17.63
CA ALA A 115 20.05 20.42 18.27
C ALA A 115 18.77 21.01 17.66
N SER A 116 18.79 22.30 17.31
CA SER A 116 17.66 22.95 16.64
C SER A 116 17.41 22.38 15.23
N THR A 117 18.47 22.15 14.45
CA THR A 117 18.35 21.54 13.12
C THR A 117 17.78 20.12 13.19
N VAL A 118 18.32 19.25 14.05
CA VAL A 118 17.85 17.86 14.19
C VAL A 118 16.39 17.81 14.67
N CYS A 119 15.98 18.74 15.54
CA CYS A 119 14.59 18.81 15.97
C CYS A 119 13.62 19.15 14.82
N GLY A 120 14.04 20.06 13.94
CA GLY A 120 13.29 20.39 12.72
C GLY A 120 13.16 19.18 11.79
N GLU A 121 14.22 18.39 11.64
CA GLU A 121 14.21 17.16 10.83
C GLU A 121 13.27 16.09 11.43
N VAL A 122 13.30 15.89 12.75
CA VAL A 122 12.42 14.93 13.44
C VAL A 122 10.95 15.32 13.31
N ASN A 123 10.63 16.61 13.48
CA ASN A 123 9.26 17.11 13.31
C ASN A 123 8.77 16.96 11.85
N ALA A 124 9.66 17.15 10.87
CA ALA A 124 9.35 16.88 9.48
C ALA A 124 9.04 15.38 9.24
N ILE A 125 9.87 14.48 9.78
CA ILE A 125 9.65 13.02 9.68
C ILE A 125 8.31 12.62 10.30
N GLU A 126 7.98 13.17 11.48
CA GLU A 126 6.71 12.95 12.16
C GLU A 126 5.52 13.36 11.26
N ALA A 127 5.57 14.58 10.71
CA ALA A 127 4.52 15.11 9.85
C ALA A 127 4.34 14.28 8.57
N PHE A 128 5.44 13.93 7.88
CA PHE A 128 5.37 13.09 6.69
C PHE A 128 4.91 11.66 7.01
N GLY A 129 5.27 11.13 8.18
CA GLY A 129 4.80 9.84 8.66
C GLY A 129 3.28 9.81 8.86
N PHE A 130 2.71 10.80 9.54
CA PHE A 130 1.27 10.93 9.70
C PHE A 130 0.54 11.19 8.38
N LEU A 131 1.13 11.98 7.48
CA LEU A 131 0.54 12.25 6.17
C LEU A 131 0.44 10.96 5.33
N ASN A 132 1.50 10.15 5.31
CA ASN A 132 1.50 8.84 4.65
C ASN A 132 0.46 7.89 5.27
N TRP A 133 0.39 7.84 6.60
CA TRP A 133 -0.63 7.07 7.31
C TRP A 133 -2.05 7.48 6.89
N LEU A 134 -2.34 8.78 6.86
CA LEU A 134 -3.68 9.29 6.54
C LEU A 134 -4.06 9.01 5.07
N MET A 135 -3.12 9.18 4.14
CA MET A 135 -3.34 8.84 2.72
C MET A 135 -3.64 7.35 2.52
N LEU A 136 -2.85 6.47 3.15
CA LEU A 136 -3.05 5.03 3.05
C LEU A 136 -4.35 4.59 3.73
N MET A 137 -4.69 5.16 4.89
CA MET A 137 -5.95 4.88 5.59
C MET A 137 -7.16 5.29 4.75
N ALA A 138 -7.13 6.49 4.17
CA ALA A 138 -8.23 6.99 3.34
C ALA A 138 -8.45 6.08 2.12
N TYR A 139 -7.38 5.68 1.44
CA TYR A 139 -7.45 4.75 0.33
C TYR A 139 -7.98 3.36 0.75
N TRP A 140 -7.50 2.84 1.88
CA TRP A 140 -7.94 1.56 2.42
C TRP A 140 -9.45 1.55 2.73
N LEU A 141 -9.97 2.61 3.35
CA LEU A 141 -11.40 2.75 3.61
C LEU A 141 -12.22 2.82 2.32
N VAL A 142 -11.77 3.57 1.31
CA VAL A 142 -12.47 3.66 0.03
C VAL A 142 -12.54 2.29 -0.65
N LEU A 143 -11.44 1.54 -0.67
CA LEU A 143 -11.42 0.17 -1.21
C LEU A 143 -12.33 -0.77 -0.42
N LEU A 144 -12.34 -0.67 0.90
CA LEU A 144 -13.18 -1.50 1.76
C LEU A 144 -14.67 -1.20 1.53
N VAL A 145 -15.06 0.07 1.46
CA VAL A 145 -16.45 0.44 1.19
C VAL A 145 -16.86 -0.03 -0.21
N PHE A 146 -15.97 0.10 -1.20
CA PHE A 146 -16.24 -0.38 -2.57
C PHE A 146 -16.41 -1.90 -2.62
N SER A 147 -15.56 -2.67 -1.93
CA SER A 147 -15.66 -4.12 -1.90
C SER A 147 -16.94 -4.60 -1.21
N ILE A 148 -17.33 -3.99 -0.08
CA ILE A 148 -18.58 -4.30 0.62
C ILE A 148 -19.80 -3.98 -0.24
N ARG A 149 -19.85 -2.80 -0.87
CA ARG A 149 -20.98 -2.43 -1.72
C ARG A 149 -21.12 -3.35 -2.92
N GLY A 150 -20.01 -3.77 -3.51
CA GLY A 150 -20.06 -4.74 -4.58
C GLY A 150 -20.62 -6.09 -4.12
N LEU A 151 -20.25 -6.56 -2.91
CA LEU A 151 -20.77 -7.82 -2.36
C LEU A 151 -22.28 -7.76 -2.15
N GLN A 152 -22.78 -6.64 -1.65
CA GLN A 152 -24.21 -6.39 -1.48
C GLN A 152 -24.97 -6.36 -2.82
N SER A 153 -24.30 -6.00 -3.92
CA SER A 153 -24.87 -6.04 -5.27
C SER A 153 -24.95 -7.45 -5.88
N GLY A 154 -24.59 -8.51 -5.13
CA GLY A 154 -24.75 -9.90 -5.57
C GLY A 154 -23.61 -10.46 -6.43
N ASN A 155 -22.49 -9.74 -6.56
CA ASN A 155 -21.34 -10.22 -7.32
C ASN A 155 -20.37 -11.00 -6.42
N SER A 156 -20.40 -12.33 -6.50
CA SER A 156 -19.64 -13.22 -5.58
C SER A 156 -18.12 -13.27 -5.84
N ASN A 157 -17.65 -12.82 -7.00
CA ASN A 157 -16.23 -12.87 -7.39
C ASN A 157 -15.44 -11.57 -7.16
N ILE A 158 -15.95 -10.63 -6.36
CA ILE A 158 -15.28 -9.32 -6.16
C ILE A 158 -13.90 -9.46 -5.54
N TRP A 159 -13.71 -10.44 -4.65
CA TRP A 159 -12.44 -10.65 -3.95
C TRP A 159 -11.28 -11.04 -4.88
N THR A 160 -11.59 -11.68 -6.02
CA THR A 160 -10.63 -12.11 -7.04
C THR A 160 -10.64 -11.21 -8.27
N THR A 161 -11.53 -10.21 -8.32
CA THR A 161 -11.59 -9.26 -9.43
C THR A 161 -10.55 -8.16 -9.21
N SER A 162 -9.82 -7.80 -10.26
CA SER A 162 -8.90 -6.66 -10.21
C SER A 162 -9.66 -5.33 -10.18
N VAL A 163 -9.10 -4.29 -9.54
CA VAL A 163 -9.74 -2.95 -9.46
C VAL A 163 -10.04 -2.37 -10.86
N ASP A 164 -9.19 -2.65 -11.85
CA ASP A 164 -9.42 -2.25 -13.26
C ASP A 164 -10.59 -3.02 -13.90
N GLU A 165 -10.75 -4.30 -13.58
CA GLU A 165 -11.76 -5.17 -14.19
C GLU A 165 -13.14 -5.05 -13.53
N ALA A 166 -13.19 -4.75 -12.23
CA ALA A 166 -14.41 -4.37 -11.52
C ALA A 166 -15.04 -3.10 -12.11
N HIS A 167 -14.23 -2.21 -12.69
CA HIS A 167 -14.73 -1.05 -13.42
C HIS A 167 -15.25 -1.42 -14.81
N GLY A 168 -14.53 -2.28 -15.54
CA GLY A 168 -14.95 -2.76 -16.87
C GLY A 168 -16.28 -3.50 -16.87
N SER A 169 -16.60 -4.25 -15.81
CA SER A 169 -17.88 -4.99 -15.71
C SER A 169 -19.09 -4.10 -15.44
N SER A 170 -18.91 -2.90 -14.86
CA SER A 170 -20.00 -1.93 -14.64
C SER A 170 -20.57 -1.37 -15.95
N ASN A 171 -19.78 -1.38 -17.03
CA ASN A 171 -20.24 -1.03 -18.38
C ASN A 171 -20.92 -2.21 -19.10
N PHE A 172 -20.78 -3.45 -18.60
CA PHE A 172 -21.49 -4.63 -19.12
C PHE A 172 -22.75 -4.97 -18.33
N ALA A 173 -22.93 -4.42 -17.13
CA ALA A 173 -24.16 -4.60 -16.35
C ALA A 173 -25.37 -3.89 -16.97
N HIS A 174 -25.15 -2.96 -17.91
CA HIS A 174 -26.22 -2.35 -18.70
C HIS A 174 -26.49 -3.06 -20.04
N ASP A 175 -25.71 -4.10 -20.37
CA ASP A 175 -25.82 -4.87 -21.62
C ASP A 175 -25.58 -6.37 -21.42
N LYS A 176 -26.13 -6.96 -20.35
CA LYS A 176 -26.15 -8.43 -20.19
C LYS A 176 -27.46 -8.94 -19.61
N SER A 177 -28.55 -8.66 -20.31
CA SER A 177 -29.61 -9.65 -20.49
C SER A 177 -29.23 -10.73 -21.54
N ASN A 178 -28.00 -10.71 -22.12
CA ASN A 178 -27.66 -11.54 -23.27
C ASN A 178 -26.24 -12.16 -23.32
N VAL A 179 -25.48 -12.33 -22.22
CA VAL A 179 -24.21 -13.10 -22.32
C VAL A 179 -23.94 -13.96 -21.09
N LEU A 180 -24.56 -15.14 -21.08
CA LEU A 180 -23.98 -16.37 -20.56
C LEU A 180 -22.64 -16.63 -21.29
N HIS A 181 -21.52 -16.17 -20.73
CA HIS A 181 -20.22 -16.74 -21.05
C HIS A 181 -19.29 -16.58 -19.85
N GLN A 182 -19.34 -17.60 -18.99
CA GLN A 182 -18.35 -17.92 -17.99
C GLN A 182 -17.17 -18.57 -18.75
N PRO A 183 -15.91 -18.10 -18.63
CA PRO A 183 -14.79 -18.89 -19.11
C PRO A 183 -14.64 -20.09 -18.17
N ASN A 184 -15.10 -21.24 -18.65
CA ASN A 184 -14.83 -22.56 -18.09
C ASN A 184 -13.32 -22.75 -17.97
N TYR A 185 -12.77 -22.71 -16.75
CA TYR A 185 -11.56 -23.43 -16.43
C TYR A 185 -11.92 -24.91 -16.30
N ALA A 186 -12.19 -25.57 -17.44
CA ALA A 186 -12.26 -27.02 -17.53
C ALA A 186 -10.89 -27.52 -17.98
N SER A 187 -10.17 -28.18 -17.09
CA SER A 187 -8.98 -28.97 -17.38
C SER A 187 -9.33 -30.09 -18.37
N GLN A 188 -9.08 -29.84 -19.65
CA GLN A 188 -9.28 -30.82 -20.72
C GLN A 188 -8.13 -31.85 -20.70
N TYR A 189 -8.33 -32.96 -19.99
CA TYR A 189 -7.52 -34.17 -20.21
C TYR A 189 -8.03 -34.93 -21.45
N PRO A 190 -7.14 -35.45 -22.32
CA PRO A 190 -7.55 -36.18 -23.51
C PRO A 190 -8.13 -37.56 -23.14
N PRO A 191 -9.08 -38.10 -23.93
CA PRO A 191 -9.68 -39.40 -23.66
C PRO A 191 -8.71 -40.54 -24.00
N MET A 192 -8.40 -41.40 -23.01
CA MET A 192 -7.87 -42.74 -23.27
C MET A 192 -9.03 -43.63 -23.75
N ASN A 193 -9.02 -43.99 -25.04
CA ASN A 193 -9.88 -45.00 -25.62
C ASN A 193 -9.06 -46.27 -25.88
N ALA A 194 -9.40 -47.37 -25.22
CA ALA A 194 -8.98 -48.71 -25.59
C ALA A 194 -10.06 -49.72 -25.19
N THR A 195 -11.11 -49.75 -26.01
CA THR A 195 -11.78 -50.94 -26.57
C THR A 195 -11.63 -52.28 -25.81
N HIS A 196 -12.75 -52.71 -25.19
CA HIS A 196 -13.05 -54.12 -24.94
C HIS A 196 -13.43 -54.82 -26.25
N HIS A 197 -12.74 -55.91 -26.59
CA HIS A 197 -13.29 -56.98 -27.43
C HIS A 197 -13.32 -58.26 -26.60
N ALA A 198 -14.54 -58.80 -26.51
CA ALA A 198 -15.01 -60.15 -26.16
C ALA A 198 -14.03 -61.14 -25.51
#